data_AF-A0ABD1I3R0-F1
#
_entry.id   AF-A0ABD1I3R0-F1
#
_cell.length_a   1.000
_cell.length_b   1.000
_cell.length_c   1.000
_cell.angle_alpha   90.00
_cell.angle_beta   90.00
_cell.angle_gamma   90.00
#
_symmetry.space_group_name_H-M   'P 1'
#
loop_
_entity.id
_entity.type
_entity.pdbx_description
1 polymer ?
#
loop_
_entity_poly.entity_id
_entity_poly.type
_entity_poly.pdbx_seq_one_letter_code
_entity_poly.pdbx_strand_id
1 'polypeptide(L)'
;MTIFITLISFLLAAVLIAGPLQTRVSGQTLTTPHSRVATATNSPTLSRTRSSARAAFLEAARSYPLFRTTGSPEQEIAAFFAHVTHETGHMCHIEEINGASKAANYCDKQNRQYPCKAGKGYHGRSPVQPS
;
A
#
# COMPACT_ATOMS: atom_id res chain seq x y z
N MET A 1 4.56 -43.14 -38.75
CA MET A 1 5.57 -42.05 -38.75
C MET A 1 5.07 -40.79 -39.47
N THR A 2 4.26 -40.90 -40.53
CA THR A 2 3.71 -39.77 -41.31
C THR A 2 2.66 -38.93 -40.56
N ILE A 3 1.80 -39.54 -39.75
CA ILE A 3 0.74 -38.85 -38.98
C ILE A 3 1.32 -37.92 -37.89
N PHE A 4 2.42 -38.31 -37.28
CA PHE A 4 3.09 -37.50 -36.25
C PHE A 4 3.73 -36.24 -36.86
N ILE A 5 4.29 -36.38 -38.06
CA ILE A 5 4.92 -35.26 -38.79
C ILE A 5 3.86 -34.26 -39.26
N THR A 6 2.68 -34.72 -39.72
CA THR A 6 1.60 -33.81 -40.13
C THR A 6 1.00 -33.04 -38.95
N LEU A 7 0.82 -33.68 -37.79
CA LEU A 7 0.33 -33.02 -36.57
C LEU A 7 1.28 -31.93 -36.07
N ILE A 8 2.59 -32.19 -36.07
CA ILE A 8 3.60 -31.21 -35.65
C ILE A 8 3.63 -30.01 -36.61
N SER A 9 3.54 -30.25 -37.92
CA SER A 9 3.47 -29.17 -38.93
C SER A 9 2.23 -28.31 -38.78
N PHE A 10 1.07 -28.89 -38.48
CA PHE A 10 -0.17 -28.14 -38.23
C PHE A 10 -0.09 -27.30 -36.95
N LEU A 11 0.50 -27.84 -35.87
CA LEU A 11 0.68 -27.11 -34.61
C LEU A 11 1.64 -25.93 -34.75
N LEU A 12 2.75 -26.10 -35.47
CA LEU A 12 3.70 -25.01 -35.76
C LEU A 12 3.07 -23.92 -36.62
N ALA A 13 2.27 -24.29 -37.62
CA ALA A 13 1.55 -23.31 -38.44
C ALA A 13 0.54 -22.48 -37.63
N ALA A 14 -0.17 -23.09 -36.67
CA ALA A 14 -1.13 -22.39 -35.82
C ALA A 14 -0.48 -21.32 -34.91
N VAL A 15 0.74 -21.57 -34.42
CA VAL A 15 1.49 -20.62 -33.57
C VAL A 15 2.00 -19.42 -34.39
N LEU A 16 2.29 -19.61 -35.68
CA LEU A 16 2.74 -18.52 -36.56
C LEU A 16 1.62 -17.60 -37.05
N ILE A 17 0.37 -18.10 -37.12
CA ILE A 17 -0.79 -17.31 -37.58
C ILE A 17 -1.37 -16.46 -36.42
N ALA A 18 -1.22 -16.91 -35.19
CA ALA A 18 -1.59 -16.15 -34.00
C ALA A 18 -0.52 -15.09 -33.69
N GLY A 19 -0.55 -13.96 -34.41
CA GLY A 19 0.25 -12.79 -34.08
C GLY A 19 -0.02 -12.31 -32.64
N PRO A 20 0.91 -11.57 -32.01
CA PRO A 20 0.73 -11.08 -30.66
C PRO A 20 -0.50 -10.17 -30.56
N LEU A 21 -1.35 -10.44 -29.57
CA LEU A 21 -2.50 -9.61 -29.23
C LEU A 21 -2.00 -8.21 -28.84
N GLN A 22 -2.09 -7.26 -29.78
CA GLN A 22 -1.72 -5.87 -29.52
C GLN A 22 -2.78 -5.24 -28.61
N THR A 23 -2.46 -5.15 -27.31
CA THR A 23 -3.21 -4.30 -26.38
C THR A 23 -2.98 -2.84 -26.76
N ARG A 24 -4.01 -2.22 -27.33
CA ARG A 24 -4.05 -0.79 -27.62
C ARG A 24 -4.15 -0.02 -26.29
N VAL A 25 -3.02 0.32 -25.68
CA VAL A 25 -2.99 1.34 -24.62
C VAL A 25 -3.10 2.69 -25.30
N SER A 26 -4.31 3.25 -25.30
CA SER A 26 -4.54 4.64 -25.70
C SER A 26 -3.80 5.55 -24.72
N GLY A 27 -2.85 6.32 -25.22
CA GLY A 27 -1.94 7.12 -24.42
C GLY A 27 -2.68 8.13 -23.53
N GLN A 28 -2.19 8.26 -22.30
CA GLN A 28 -2.25 9.53 -21.59
C GLN A 28 -0.86 9.92 -21.13
N THR A 29 -0.49 11.10 -21.58
CA THR A 29 0.72 11.87 -21.37
C THR A 29 1.26 11.79 -19.94
N LEU A 30 2.51 11.31 -19.83
CA LEU A 30 3.37 11.49 -18.67
C LEU A 30 3.74 12.98 -18.56
N THR A 31 2.88 13.78 -17.94
CA THR A 31 3.30 15.03 -17.29
C THR A 31 3.40 14.77 -15.81
N THR A 32 4.63 14.59 -15.34
CA THR A 32 5.02 14.76 -13.94
C THR A 32 4.53 16.10 -13.42
N PRO A 33 3.73 16.15 -12.35
CA PRO A 33 3.77 17.25 -11.42
C PRO A 33 4.64 16.82 -10.25
N HIS A 34 5.83 17.40 -10.18
CA HIS A 34 6.59 17.49 -8.94
C HIS A 34 5.64 17.76 -7.76
N SER A 35 5.71 16.89 -6.76
CA SER A 35 5.58 17.26 -5.35
C SER A 35 4.40 18.18 -5.00
N ARG A 36 3.17 17.67 -4.98
CA ARG A 36 2.20 18.20 -4.02
C ARG A 36 2.39 17.46 -2.72
N VAL A 37 3.28 18.01 -1.88
CA VAL A 37 3.19 17.83 -0.44
C VAL A 37 1.75 18.19 -0.08
N ALA A 38 0.96 17.21 0.37
CA ALA A 38 -0.28 17.51 1.07
C ALA A 38 0.15 18.29 2.32
N THR A 39 0.07 19.61 2.25
CA THR A 39 0.15 20.46 3.44
C THR A 39 -1.06 20.08 4.29
N ALA A 40 -0.86 19.13 5.20
CA ALA A 40 -1.68 19.01 6.38
C ALA A 40 -1.52 20.34 7.12
N THR A 41 -2.41 21.28 6.83
CA THR A 41 -2.51 22.52 7.59
C THR A 41 -2.69 22.14 9.05
N ASN A 42 -1.73 22.56 9.87
CA ASN A 42 -1.81 22.55 11.33
C ASN A 42 -3.07 23.33 11.75
N SER A 43 -4.19 22.62 11.93
CA SER A 43 -5.38 23.16 12.59
C SER A 43 -5.64 22.32 13.84
N PRO A 44 -5.34 22.84 15.04
CA PRO A 44 -5.41 22.07 16.30
C PRO A 44 -6.86 21.78 16.76
N THR A 45 -7.86 21.93 15.89
CA THR A 45 -9.28 21.89 16.26
C THR A 45 -10.17 21.25 15.20
N LEU A 46 -9.66 20.36 14.34
CA LEU A 46 -10.57 19.55 13.53
C LEU A 46 -11.15 18.44 14.41
N SER A 47 -12.35 18.71 14.95
CA SER A 47 -13.23 17.70 15.53
C SER A 47 -13.13 16.42 14.70
N ARG A 48 -12.59 15.36 15.32
CA ARG A 48 -12.27 14.07 14.70
C ARG A 48 -13.57 13.35 14.33
N THR A 49 -14.21 13.86 13.30
CA THR A 49 -15.40 13.28 12.69
C THR A 49 -14.99 12.06 11.88
N ARG A 50 -15.81 11.02 11.84
CA ARG A 50 -15.52 9.79 11.06
C ARG A 50 -15.27 10.09 9.56
N SER A 51 -15.82 11.18 9.05
CA SER A 51 -15.58 11.68 7.69
C SER A 51 -14.13 12.12 7.46
N SER A 52 -13.44 12.70 8.45
CA SER A 52 -12.03 13.09 8.31
C SER A 52 -11.10 11.87 8.29
N ALA A 53 -11.41 10.83 9.09
CA ALA A 53 -10.66 9.57 9.07
C ALA A 53 -10.83 8.82 7.73
N ARG A 54 -12.06 8.76 7.20
CA ARG A 54 -12.32 8.17 5.88
C ARG A 54 -11.62 8.95 4.77
N ALA A 55 -11.67 10.29 4.80
CA ALA A 55 -10.99 11.13 3.82
C ALA A 55 -9.47 10.92 3.86
N ALA A 56 -8.88 10.85 5.06
CA ALA A 56 -7.47 10.55 5.23
C ALA A 56 -7.08 9.17 4.68
N PHE A 57 -7.89 8.14 4.93
CA PHE A 57 -7.68 6.81 4.34
C PHE A 57 -7.72 6.84 2.81
N LEU A 58 -8.73 7.50 2.22
CA LEU A 58 -8.83 7.59 0.77
C LEU A 58 -7.67 8.36 0.14
N GLU A 59 -7.19 9.41 0.79
CA GLU A 59 -6.02 10.15 0.33
C GLU A 59 -4.74 9.31 0.43
N ALA A 60 -4.54 8.60 1.53
CA ALA A 60 -3.41 7.68 1.67
C ALA A 60 -3.47 6.57 0.61
N ALA A 61 -4.64 5.95 0.40
CA ALA A 61 -4.82 4.88 -0.58
C ALA A 61 -4.45 5.29 -2.01
N ARG A 62 -4.64 6.56 -2.39
CA ARG A 62 -4.22 7.08 -3.71
C ARG A 62 -2.71 7.05 -3.90
N SER A 63 -1.93 7.07 -2.82
CA SER A 63 -0.46 6.99 -2.88
C SER A 63 0.06 5.57 -3.11
N TYR A 64 -0.81 4.55 -3.01
CA TYR A 64 -0.47 3.14 -3.21
C TYR A 64 -1.22 2.61 -4.43
N PRO A 65 -0.74 2.84 -5.66
CA PRO A 65 -1.48 2.50 -6.89
C PRO A 65 -1.69 1.00 -7.09
N LEU A 66 -0.93 0.15 -6.39
CA LEU A 66 -1.11 -1.30 -6.42
C LEU A 66 -2.13 -1.79 -5.38
N PHE A 67 -2.46 -0.98 -4.37
CA PHE A 67 -3.46 -1.34 -3.37
C PHE A 67 -4.81 -1.52 -4.03
N ARG A 68 -5.47 -2.66 -3.79
CA ARG A 68 -6.77 -3.03 -4.38
C ARG A 68 -6.70 -3.23 -5.91
N THR A 69 -5.56 -3.59 -6.46
CA THR A 69 -5.44 -3.81 -7.93
C THR A 69 -5.13 -5.26 -8.32
N THR A 70 -4.82 -6.11 -7.35
CA THR A 70 -4.45 -7.50 -7.57
C THR A 70 -5.42 -8.46 -6.89
N GLY A 71 -5.79 -9.54 -7.56
CA GLY A 71 -6.66 -10.57 -6.98
C GLY A 71 -8.08 -10.06 -6.70
N SER A 72 -8.49 -10.08 -5.43
CA SER A 72 -9.81 -9.73 -4.92
C SER A 72 -9.77 -8.41 -4.11
N PRO A 73 -9.94 -7.25 -4.79
CA PRO A 73 -10.07 -5.92 -4.19
C PRO A 73 -10.77 -5.83 -2.82
N GLU A 74 -11.94 -6.46 -2.71
CA GLU A 74 -12.77 -6.41 -1.52
C GLU A 74 -12.11 -7.16 -0.35
N GLN A 75 -11.42 -8.26 -0.63
CA GLN A 75 -10.71 -9.04 0.38
C GLN A 75 -9.45 -8.33 0.87
N GLU A 76 -8.71 -7.66 -0.02
CA GLU A 76 -7.54 -6.87 0.38
C GLU A 76 -7.92 -5.72 1.31
N ILE A 77 -9.02 -5.01 0.99
CA ILE A 77 -9.55 -3.96 1.87
C ILE A 77 -10.02 -4.54 3.20
N ALA A 78 -10.75 -5.66 3.17
CA ALA A 78 -11.25 -6.31 4.39
C ALA A 78 -10.10 -6.78 5.28
N ALA A 79 -9.06 -7.39 4.71
CA ALA A 79 -7.87 -7.83 5.42
C ALA A 79 -7.13 -6.64 6.05
N PHE A 80 -6.96 -5.55 5.29
CA PHE A 80 -6.36 -4.32 5.82
C PHE A 80 -7.12 -3.81 7.05
N PHE A 81 -8.45 -3.68 6.96
CA PHE A 81 -9.25 -3.20 8.08
C PHE A 81 -9.35 -4.20 9.23
N ALA A 82 -9.26 -5.51 8.97
CA ALA A 82 -9.17 -6.52 10.03
C ALA A 82 -7.90 -6.33 10.86
N HIS A 83 -6.74 -6.15 10.20
CA HIS A 83 -5.49 -5.84 10.88
C HIS A 83 -5.54 -4.52 11.63
N VAL A 84 -5.98 -3.44 10.98
CA VAL A 84 -6.13 -2.13 11.64
C VAL A 84 -7.02 -2.26 12.89
N THR A 85 -8.13 -2.97 12.78
CA THR A 85 -9.04 -3.19 13.91
C THR A 85 -8.37 -3.93 15.05
N HIS A 86 -7.60 -4.98 14.77
CA HIS A 86 -6.88 -5.76 15.77
C HIS A 86 -5.82 -4.91 16.49
N GLU A 87 -4.94 -4.26 15.73
CA GLU A 87 -3.79 -3.52 16.27
C GLU A 87 -4.19 -2.27 17.08
N THR A 88 -5.32 -1.67 16.73
CA THR A 88 -5.75 -0.37 17.31
C THR A 88 -6.88 -0.50 18.30
N GLY A 89 -7.39 -1.72 18.55
CA GLY A 89 -8.58 -1.97 19.35
C GLY A 89 -9.80 -1.26 18.76
N HIS A 90 -10.18 -1.60 17.54
CA HIS A 90 -11.26 -0.94 16.80
C HIS A 90 -11.04 0.58 16.62
N MET A 91 -9.81 0.98 16.32
CA MET A 91 -9.40 2.38 16.13
C MET A 91 -9.55 3.25 17.39
N CYS A 92 -9.56 2.63 18.57
CA CYS A 92 -9.61 3.34 19.85
C CYS A 92 -8.26 3.96 20.23
N HIS A 93 -7.15 3.29 19.88
CA HIS A 93 -5.81 3.68 20.30
C HIS A 93 -5.00 4.29 19.16
N ILE A 94 -4.65 5.57 19.27
CA ILE A 94 -3.78 6.26 18.29
C ILE A 94 -2.30 5.92 18.51
N GLU A 95 -1.92 5.74 19.78
CA GLU A 95 -0.57 5.36 20.20
C GLU A 95 -0.63 4.04 20.97
N GLU A 96 0.46 3.29 20.94
CA GLU A 96 0.65 2.11 21.78
C GLU A 96 0.47 2.43 23.26
N ILE A 97 -0.25 1.56 23.97
CA ILE A 97 -0.43 1.66 25.43
C ILE A 97 0.94 1.54 26.11
N ASN A 98 1.30 2.55 26.92
CA ASN A 98 2.62 2.69 27.57
C ASN A 98 3.80 2.88 26.60
N GLY A 99 3.56 3.27 25.35
CA GLY A 99 4.60 3.42 24.32
C GLY A 99 5.69 4.43 24.69
N ALA A 100 5.33 5.56 25.31
CA ALA A 100 6.30 6.56 25.76
C ALA A 100 7.25 5.99 26.83
N SER A 101 6.72 5.25 27.80
CA SER A 101 7.51 4.60 28.86
C SER A 101 8.42 3.50 28.32
N LYS A 102 8.10 2.93 27.15
CA LYS A 102 8.88 1.89 26.47
C LYS A 102 9.74 2.42 25.32
N ALA A 103 9.86 3.73 25.14
CA ALA A 103 10.49 4.34 23.97
C ALA A 103 11.92 3.85 23.69
N ALA A 104 12.67 3.47 24.72
CA ALA A 104 14.02 2.93 24.57
C ALA A 104 14.07 1.58 23.83
N ASN A 105 12.99 0.79 23.86
CA ASN A 105 12.93 -0.53 23.25
C ASN A 105 12.79 -0.46 21.72
N TYR A 106 12.24 0.64 21.22
CA TYR A 106 11.94 0.86 19.80
C TYR A 106 13.05 1.61 19.05
N CYS A 107 14.20 1.81 19.70
CA CYS A 107 15.35 2.44 19.09
C CYS A 107 16.48 1.42 18.93
N ASP A 108 16.65 0.91 17.71
CA ASP A 108 17.85 0.16 17.34
C ASP A 108 19.01 1.13 17.11
N LYS A 109 19.89 1.24 18.13
CA LYS A 109 21.08 2.09 18.09
C LYS A 109 22.14 1.59 17.09
N GLN A 110 22.04 0.35 16.63
CA GLN A 110 22.97 -0.21 15.66
C GLN A 110 22.54 0.06 14.21
N ASN A 111 21.27 0.44 13.98
CA ASN A 111 20.77 0.78 12.66
C ASN A 111 21.35 2.12 12.17
N ARG A 112 22.35 2.03 11.30
CA ARG A 112 23.02 3.20 10.71
C ARG A 112 22.24 3.84 9.57
N GLN A 113 21.31 3.10 8.95
CA GLN A 113 20.48 3.61 7.86
C GLN A 113 19.35 4.50 8.38
N TYR A 114 18.80 4.17 9.55
CA TYR A 114 17.74 4.91 10.22
C TYR A 114 18.11 5.22 11.67
N PRO A 115 19.09 6.12 11.90
CA PRO A 115 19.56 6.42 13.24
C PRO A 115 18.47 7.08 14.09
N CYS A 116 18.39 6.67 15.36
CA CYS A 116 17.44 7.25 16.30
C CYS A 116 17.75 8.72 16.57
N LYS A 117 16.71 9.55 16.58
CA LYS A 117 16.79 10.96 16.93
C LYS A 117 16.57 11.15 18.43
N ALA A 118 17.45 11.91 19.08
CA ALA A 118 17.31 12.25 20.50
C ALA A 118 15.95 12.90 20.79
N GLY A 119 15.32 12.48 21.89
CA GLY A 119 13.99 12.96 22.31
C GLY A 119 12.82 12.45 21.46
N LYS A 120 13.02 11.43 20.61
CA LYS A 120 11.95 10.77 19.85
C LYS A 120 11.71 9.35 20.37
N GLY A 121 10.44 8.98 20.48
CA GLY A 121 9.99 7.62 20.73
C GLY A 121 9.37 7.03 19.48
N TYR A 122 9.68 5.76 19.23
CA TYR A 122 9.29 5.01 18.02
C TYR A 122 8.30 3.87 18.32
N HIS A 123 7.57 3.99 19.44
CA HIS A 123 6.49 3.07 19.78
C HIS A 123 5.37 3.10 18.72
N GLY A 124 4.54 2.05 18.74
CA GLY A 124 3.45 1.87 17.78
C GLY A 124 2.58 3.11 17.62
N ARG A 125 2.27 3.47 16.36
CA ARG A 125 1.26 4.46 16.01
C ARG A 125 0.24 3.91 15.03
N SER A 126 -1.03 4.24 15.24
CA SER A 126 -2.14 3.93 14.32
C SER A 126 -1.87 4.40 12.89
N PRO A 127 -2.38 3.70 11.86
CA PRO A 127 -3.39 2.64 11.94
C PRO A 127 -2.85 1.20 11.97
N VAL A 128 -1.54 0.97 11.80
CA VAL A 128 -0.97 -0.40 11.69
C VAL A 128 0.07 -0.70 12.80
N GLN A 129 0.21 0.20 13.78
CA GLN A 129 1.13 0.08 14.94
C GLN A 129 2.55 -0.43 14.57
N PRO A 130 3.27 0.22 13.63
CA PRO A 130 4.65 -0.17 13.34
C PRO A 130 5.55 0.17 14.54
N SER A 131 6.38 -0.78 14.94
CA SER A 131 7.38 -0.65 16.01
C SER A 131 8.77 -1.05 15.54
#